data_AF-A0A0Q7NF49-F1
#
_entry.id   AF-A0A0Q7NF49-F1
#
_cell.length_a   1.000
_cell.length_b   1.000
_cell.length_c   1.000
_cell.angle_alpha   90.00
_cell.angle_beta   90.00
_cell.angle_gamma   90.00
#
_symmetry.space_group_name_H-M   'P 1'
#
loop_
_entity.id
_entity.type
_entity.pdbx_description
1 polymer ?
#
loop_
_entity_poly.entity_id
_entity_poly.type
_entity_poly.pdbx_seq_one_letter_code
_entity_poly.pdbx_strand_id
1 'polypeptide(L)'
;MQTQRQAATPLIEPPAATAANECRRLRIVARIESPDLWDSTAARLLDCARRRWQGRPDIADHPALRRWSQIQDSQQRPEQPCLRTLFAAFASGSLVGGDPCADLAAAVMLLSSCPAEAVQQADPLNDQHTVRFSVFAYREDDLPLAEDMITTAVKTCGTLLARRCTIMRPPARSTAPLVDHPMPDQLVLGNLGSTAAR
;
A
#
# COMPACT_ATOMS: atom_id res chain seq x y z
N MET A 1 54.00 -15.93 24.25
CA MET A 1 52.56 -15.97 24.60
C MET A 1 51.80 -15.20 23.53
N GLN A 2 50.71 -15.73 22.99
CA GLN A 2 49.85 -15.03 22.02
C GLN A 2 48.48 -14.77 22.64
N THR A 3 48.01 -13.53 22.59
CA THR A 3 46.68 -13.13 23.08
C THR A 3 45.66 -13.18 21.94
N GLN A 4 44.86 -14.24 21.92
CA GLN A 4 43.82 -14.44 20.91
C GLN A 4 42.64 -13.48 21.18
N ARG A 5 42.55 -12.39 20.40
CA ARG A 5 41.37 -11.52 20.41
C ARG A 5 40.16 -12.29 19.86
N GLN A 6 39.17 -12.54 20.71
CA GLN A 6 37.85 -12.96 20.26
C GLN A 6 37.19 -11.79 19.51
N ALA A 7 36.70 -12.05 18.31
CA ALA A 7 35.87 -11.09 17.58
C ALA A 7 34.46 -11.08 18.20
N ALA A 8 33.91 -9.89 18.45
CA ALA A 8 32.55 -9.76 18.94
C ALA A 8 31.56 -10.20 17.85
N THR A 9 30.69 -11.17 18.16
CA THR A 9 29.59 -11.57 17.27
C THR A 9 28.68 -10.36 17.03
N PRO A 10 28.29 -10.06 15.77
CA PRO A 10 27.37 -8.96 15.51
C PRO A 10 26.02 -9.25 16.19
N LEU A 11 25.56 -8.33 17.03
CA LEU A 11 24.27 -8.42 17.71
C LEU A 11 23.16 -8.17 16.68
N ILE A 12 22.67 -9.25 16.07
CA ILE A 12 21.45 -9.20 15.25
C ILE A 12 20.28 -8.96 16.22
N GLU A 13 19.80 -7.72 16.28
CA GLU A 13 18.58 -7.42 17.05
C GLU A 13 17.42 -8.26 16.51
N PRO A 14 16.72 -9.03 17.36
CA PRO A 14 15.53 -9.75 16.92
C PRO A 14 14.46 -8.74 16.50
N PRO A 15 13.74 -8.97 15.39
CA PRO A 15 12.76 -8.01 14.90
C PRO A 15 11.68 -7.76 15.95
N ALA A 16 11.62 -6.53 16.47
CA ALA A 16 10.68 -6.14 17.51
C ALA A 16 9.25 -6.58 17.13
N ALA A 17 8.55 -7.20 18.08
CA ALA A 17 7.26 -7.83 17.84
C ALA A 17 6.16 -6.78 17.58
N THR A 18 6.06 -6.31 16.34
CA THR A 18 5.05 -5.32 15.93
C THR A 18 3.65 -5.85 16.20
N ALA A 19 2.81 -4.98 16.77
CA ALA A 19 1.45 -5.31 17.16
C ALA A 19 0.59 -5.60 15.92
N ALA A 20 -0.44 -6.45 16.07
CA ALA A 20 -1.24 -6.95 14.95
C ALA A 20 -1.89 -5.85 14.08
N ASN A 21 -2.08 -4.65 14.63
CA ASN A 21 -2.70 -3.51 13.94
C ASN A 21 -1.70 -2.55 13.26
N GLU A 22 -0.39 -2.83 13.31
CA GLU A 22 0.64 -1.96 12.74
C GLU A 22 0.86 -2.23 11.24
N CYS A 23 0.17 -1.46 10.39
CA CYS A 23 0.44 -1.43 8.96
C CYS A 23 1.82 -0.81 8.70
N ARG A 24 2.63 -1.43 7.85
CA ARG A 24 3.90 -0.89 7.35
C ARG A 24 3.68 -0.31 5.96
N ARG A 25 4.29 0.84 5.67
CA ARG A 25 4.43 1.39 4.32
C ARG A 25 5.91 1.40 3.95
N LEU A 26 6.27 0.61 2.95
CA LEU A 26 7.54 0.75 2.23
C LEU A 26 7.36 1.76 1.09
N ARG A 27 8.33 2.66 0.92
CA ARG A 27 8.48 3.50 -0.27
C ARG A 27 9.88 3.30 -0.82
N ILE A 28 9.95 3.02 -2.12
CA ILE A 28 11.17 2.99 -2.91
C ILE A 28 11.04 4.08 -3.97
N VAL A 29 12.11 4.83 -4.21
CA VAL A 29 12.22 5.75 -5.36
C VAL A 29 13.42 5.28 -6.17
N ALA A 30 13.24 5.14 -7.47
CA ALA A 30 14.27 4.69 -8.39
C ALA A 30 14.23 5.53 -9.67
N ARG A 31 15.38 5.63 -10.33
CA ARG A 31 15.47 6.09 -11.71
C ARG A 31 15.57 4.86 -12.62
N ILE A 32 14.71 4.81 -13.62
CA ILE A 32 14.84 3.85 -14.72
C ILE A 32 15.85 4.43 -15.73
N GLU A 33 16.88 3.67 -16.05
CA GLU A 33 18.00 4.08 -16.92
C GLU A 33 17.98 3.29 -18.24
N SER A 34 17.06 2.33 -18.39
CA SER A 34 16.83 1.56 -19.61
C SER A 34 15.35 1.15 -19.72
N PRO A 35 14.50 1.97 -20.39
CA PRO A 35 13.07 1.71 -20.52
C PRO A 35 12.73 0.33 -21.09
N ASP A 36 13.40 -0.13 -22.16
CA ASP A 36 13.12 -1.43 -22.77
C ASP A 36 13.36 -2.61 -21.80
N LEU A 37 14.35 -2.48 -20.90
CA LEU A 37 14.64 -3.46 -19.85
C LEU A 37 13.65 -3.39 -18.69
N TRP A 38 13.13 -2.20 -18.41
CA TRP A 38 12.09 -1.98 -17.40
C TRP A 38 10.76 -2.60 -17.86
N ASP A 39 10.31 -2.27 -19.07
CA ASP A 39 9.06 -2.75 -19.66
C ASP A 39 9.05 -4.27 -19.79
N SER A 40 10.11 -4.85 -20.35
CA SER A 40 10.26 -6.30 -20.46
C SER A 40 10.40 -7.01 -19.10
N THR A 41 10.92 -6.34 -18.07
CA THR A 41 10.99 -6.89 -16.70
C THR A 41 9.64 -6.84 -15.99
N ALA A 42 8.89 -5.73 -16.11
CA ALA A 42 7.55 -5.60 -15.56
C ALA A 42 6.59 -6.63 -16.20
N ALA A 43 6.56 -6.71 -17.53
CA ALA A 43 5.76 -7.68 -18.26
C ALA A 43 6.10 -9.14 -17.86
N ARG A 44 7.39 -9.49 -17.77
CA ARG A 44 7.83 -10.83 -17.31
C ARG A 44 7.37 -11.17 -15.89
N LEU A 45 7.40 -10.19 -14.97
CA LEU A 45 6.93 -10.39 -13.59
C LEU A 45 5.40 -10.55 -13.55
N LEU A 46 4.66 -9.79 -14.34
CA LEU A 46 3.22 -9.96 -14.49
C LEU A 46 2.87 -11.33 -15.11
N ASP A 47 3.60 -11.81 -16.11
CA ASP A 47 3.38 -13.14 -16.70
C ASP A 47 3.78 -14.29 -15.76
N CYS A 48 4.69 -14.07 -14.81
CA CYS A 48 4.92 -15.00 -13.71
C CYS A 48 3.74 -15.00 -12.72
N ALA A 49 3.20 -13.83 -12.40
CA ALA A 49 2.00 -13.71 -11.57
C ALA A 49 0.76 -14.35 -12.21
N ARG A 50 0.52 -14.10 -13.51
CA ARG A 50 -0.56 -14.70 -14.30
C ARG A 50 -0.47 -16.23 -14.26
N ARG A 51 0.69 -16.81 -14.56
CA ARG A 51 0.90 -18.27 -14.57
C ARG A 51 0.77 -18.91 -13.18
N ARG A 52 1.08 -18.20 -12.09
CA ARG A 52 0.87 -18.71 -10.71
C ARG A 52 -0.61 -18.91 -10.39
N TRP A 53 -1.47 -18.01 -10.87
CA TRP A 53 -2.89 -17.97 -10.51
C TRP A 53 -3.83 -18.45 -11.62
N GLN A 54 -3.31 -18.81 -12.79
CA GLN A 54 -4.08 -19.40 -13.89
C GLN A 54 -4.78 -20.69 -13.42
N GLY A 55 -6.11 -20.74 -13.53
CA GLY A 55 -6.91 -21.89 -13.10
C GLY A 55 -7.05 -22.05 -11.58
N ARG A 56 -6.76 -21.03 -10.77
CA ARG A 56 -6.87 -21.04 -9.31
C ARG A 56 -8.14 -20.34 -8.81
N PRO A 57 -9.28 -21.05 -8.61
CA PRO A 57 -10.51 -20.41 -8.15
C PRO A 57 -10.41 -19.90 -6.70
N ASP A 58 -9.51 -20.48 -5.90
CA ASP A 58 -9.21 -20.07 -4.53
C ASP A 58 -8.61 -18.65 -4.42
N ILE A 59 -8.26 -18.03 -5.56
CA ILE A 59 -7.79 -16.64 -5.58
C ILE A 59 -8.84 -15.65 -5.03
N ALA A 60 -10.14 -15.93 -5.18
CA ALA A 60 -11.21 -15.08 -4.65
C ALA A 60 -11.27 -15.07 -3.11
N ASP A 61 -10.85 -16.17 -2.48
CA ASP A 61 -10.84 -16.35 -1.03
C ASP A 61 -9.53 -15.93 -0.36
N HIS A 62 -8.58 -15.41 -1.14
CA HIS A 62 -7.21 -15.17 -0.67
C HIS A 62 -7.17 -14.32 0.62
N PRO A 63 -6.45 -14.73 1.68
CA PRO A 63 -6.52 -14.06 2.99
C PRO A 63 -6.23 -12.55 2.95
N ALA A 64 -5.31 -12.12 2.09
CA ALA A 64 -5.01 -10.71 1.90
C ALA A 64 -6.15 -9.92 1.24
N LEU A 65 -6.91 -10.51 0.30
CA LEU A 65 -8.11 -9.86 -0.26
C LEU A 65 -9.14 -9.57 0.84
N ARG A 66 -9.35 -10.55 1.72
CA ARG A 66 -10.25 -10.43 2.87
C ARG A 66 -9.77 -9.34 3.85
N ARG A 67 -8.47 -9.28 4.16
CA ARG A 67 -7.87 -8.19 4.99
C ARG A 67 -8.06 -6.81 4.35
N TRP A 68 -7.63 -6.65 3.10
CA TRP A 68 -7.52 -5.34 2.46
C TRP A 68 -8.85 -4.77 1.98
N SER A 69 -9.84 -5.61 1.66
CA SER A 69 -11.20 -5.13 1.32
C SER A 69 -11.89 -4.44 2.49
N GLN A 70 -11.78 -5.00 3.71
CA GLN A 70 -12.35 -4.42 4.94
C GLN A 70 -11.85 -3.00 5.24
N ILE A 71 -10.67 -2.65 4.74
CA ILE A 71 -10.07 -1.31 4.89
C ILE A 71 -10.58 -0.40 3.78
N GLN A 72 -10.58 -0.88 2.52
CA GLN A 72 -11.00 -0.11 1.34
C GLN A 72 -12.47 0.35 1.43
N ASP A 73 -13.37 -0.49 1.94
CA ASP A 73 -14.78 -0.12 2.10
C ASP A 73 -15.02 0.94 3.20
N SER A 74 -14.00 1.23 4.03
CA SER A 74 -14.01 2.36 4.97
C SER A 74 -13.34 3.64 4.45
N GLN A 75 -12.67 3.58 3.29
CA GLN A 75 -11.91 4.69 2.69
C GLN A 75 -11.97 4.67 1.16
N GLN A 76 -13.17 4.51 0.59
CA GLN A 76 -13.32 4.41 -0.87
C GLN A 76 -12.82 5.67 -1.58
N ARG A 77 -11.84 5.48 -2.47
CA ARG A 77 -11.38 6.46 -3.45
C ARG A 77 -11.57 5.84 -4.84
N PRO A 78 -12.61 6.26 -5.60
CA PRO A 78 -13.00 5.55 -6.82
C PRO A 78 -11.92 5.57 -7.93
N GLU A 79 -11.01 6.54 -7.87
CA GLU A 79 -9.95 6.76 -8.86
C GLU A 79 -8.67 5.93 -8.62
N GLN A 80 -8.54 5.22 -7.49
CA GLN A 80 -7.29 4.51 -7.15
C GLN A 80 -7.44 3.00 -7.34
N PRO A 81 -6.66 2.35 -8.23
CA PRO A 81 -6.73 0.91 -8.44
C PRO A 81 -6.33 0.16 -7.17
N CYS A 82 -7.23 -0.67 -6.67
CA CYS A 82 -7.07 -1.38 -5.40
C CYS A 82 -6.92 -2.89 -5.60
N LEU A 83 -6.41 -3.57 -4.56
CA LEU A 83 -6.12 -5.01 -4.63
C LEU A 83 -7.36 -5.85 -4.96
N ARG A 84 -8.57 -5.43 -4.52
CA ARG A 84 -9.84 -6.04 -4.92
C ARG A 84 -10.11 -5.93 -6.42
N THR A 85 -10.02 -4.72 -6.98
CA THR A 85 -10.26 -4.48 -8.41
C THR A 85 -9.23 -5.19 -9.28
N LEU A 86 -7.96 -5.22 -8.85
CA LEU A 86 -6.87 -5.87 -9.60
C LEU A 86 -7.01 -7.39 -9.64
N PHE A 87 -7.35 -8.02 -8.51
CA PHE A 87 -7.64 -9.46 -8.46
C PHE A 87 -8.94 -9.81 -9.21
N ALA A 88 -9.96 -8.96 -9.17
CA ALA A 88 -11.17 -9.14 -9.96
C ALA A 88 -10.89 -9.09 -11.48
N ALA A 89 -10.12 -8.10 -11.93
CA ALA A 89 -9.66 -8.00 -13.32
C ALA A 89 -8.75 -9.17 -13.73
N PHE A 90 -7.96 -9.72 -12.81
CA PHE A 90 -7.21 -10.94 -13.08
C PHE A 90 -8.14 -12.14 -13.25
N ALA A 91 -9.07 -12.36 -12.32
CA ALA A 91 -9.98 -13.51 -12.31
C ALA A 91 -10.98 -13.52 -13.49
N SER A 92 -11.36 -12.35 -14.00
CA SER A 92 -12.16 -12.20 -15.24
C SER A 92 -11.34 -12.37 -16.52
N GLY A 93 -10.01 -12.44 -16.44
CA GLY A 93 -9.11 -12.39 -17.59
C GLY A 93 -8.98 -11.01 -18.25
N SER A 94 -9.56 -9.95 -17.66
CA SER A 94 -9.52 -8.59 -18.22
C SER A 94 -8.30 -7.75 -17.76
N LEU A 95 -7.35 -8.34 -17.04
CA LEU A 95 -6.07 -7.69 -16.67
C LEU A 95 -5.10 -7.67 -17.85
N VAL A 96 -5.37 -6.77 -18.79
CA VAL A 96 -4.45 -6.35 -19.86
C VAL A 96 -3.25 -5.64 -19.23
N GLY A 97 -2.04 -5.85 -19.78
CA GLY A 97 -0.83 -5.12 -19.36
C GLY A 97 -0.40 -4.08 -20.40
N GLY A 98 0.73 -3.42 -20.18
CA GLY A 98 1.31 -2.44 -21.11
C GLY A 98 1.53 -1.02 -20.55
N ASP A 99 1.18 -0.77 -19.28
CA ASP A 99 1.88 0.24 -18.48
C ASP A 99 2.85 -0.52 -17.56
N PRO A 100 4.17 -0.32 -17.67
CA PRO A 100 5.15 -1.06 -16.86
C PRO A 100 5.06 -0.71 -15.37
N CYS A 101 4.52 0.46 -15.00
CA CYS A 101 4.25 0.80 -13.60
C CYS A 101 3.11 -0.06 -13.05
N ALA A 102 1.95 -0.06 -13.72
CA ALA A 102 0.81 -0.92 -13.37
C ALA A 102 1.18 -2.41 -13.40
N ASP A 103 1.97 -2.86 -14.39
CA ASP A 103 2.34 -4.26 -14.54
C ASP A 103 3.23 -4.76 -13.39
N LEU A 104 4.22 -3.96 -12.93
CA LEU A 104 4.98 -4.33 -11.73
C LEU A 104 4.11 -4.27 -10.47
N ALA A 105 3.27 -3.23 -10.32
CA ALA A 105 2.39 -3.11 -9.16
C ALA A 105 1.40 -4.30 -9.08
N ALA A 106 0.85 -4.72 -10.21
CA ALA A 106 0.02 -5.91 -10.37
C ALA A 106 0.78 -7.18 -9.99
N ALA A 107 2.00 -7.36 -10.50
CA ALA A 107 2.84 -8.51 -10.17
C ALA A 107 3.14 -8.56 -8.67
N VAL A 108 3.50 -7.44 -8.04
CA VAL A 108 3.75 -7.35 -6.59
C VAL A 108 2.48 -7.69 -5.81
N MET A 109 1.32 -7.10 -6.14
CA MET A 109 0.04 -7.43 -5.49
C MET A 109 -0.30 -8.91 -5.58
N LEU A 110 -0.12 -9.53 -6.75
CA LEU A 110 -0.47 -10.93 -7.00
C LEU A 110 0.53 -11.92 -6.38
N LEU A 111 1.82 -11.58 -6.28
CA LEU A 111 2.86 -12.49 -5.78
C LEU A 111 3.14 -12.34 -4.28
N SER A 112 3.23 -11.10 -3.77
CA SER A 112 3.51 -10.81 -2.35
C SER A 112 2.26 -10.63 -1.49
N SER A 113 1.10 -10.46 -2.12
CA SER A 113 -0.18 -10.12 -1.47
C SER A 113 -0.26 -8.73 -0.82
N CYS A 114 0.80 -7.91 -0.94
CA CYS A 114 0.84 -6.54 -0.46
C CYS A 114 0.22 -5.57 -1.49
N PRO A 115 -0.71 -4.66 -1.13
CA PRO A 115 -1.11 -3.56 -2.00
C PRO A 115 0.09 -2.72 -2.43
N ALA A 116 0.26 -2.57 -3.74
CA ALA A 116 1.36 -1.83 -4.35
C ALA A 116 0.85 -0.72 -5.28
N GLU A 117 1.56 0.40 -5.26
CA GLU A 117 1.35 1.59 -6.09
C GLU A 117 2.70 1.88 -6.78
N ALA A 118 2.71 2.09 -8.09
CA ALA A 118 3.87 2.57 -8.84
C ALA A 118 3.44 3.80 -9.63
N VAL A 119 4.18 4.91 -9.49
CA VAL A 119 3.84 6.19 -10.13
C VAL A 119 5.11 6.83 -10.69
N GLN A 120 5.16 7.00 -12.01
CA GLN A 120 6.19 7.84 -12.65
C GLN A 120 6.07 9.27 -12.11
N GLN A 121 7.17 9.85 -11.67
CA GLN A 121 7.22 11.19 -11.11
C GLN A 121 7.52 12.18 -12.23
N ALA A 122 6.55 13.03 -12.55
CA ALA A 122 6.76 14.16 -13.44
C ALA A 122 7.56 15.25 -12.70
N ASP A 123 8.90 15.12 -12.71
CA ASP A 123 9.81 16.22 -12.37
C ASP A 123 10.15 17.00 -13.65
N PRO A 124 9.71 18.27 -13.81
CA PRO A 124 9.98 19.05 -15.02
C PRO A 124 11.45 19.46 -15.20
N LEU A 125 12.32 19.23 -14.21
CA LEU A 125 13.65 19.84 -14.13
C LEU A 125 14.83 18.86 -14.06
N ASN A 126 14.64 17.56 -13.76
CA ASN A 126 15.83 16.70 -13.54
C ASN A 126 15.80 15.21 -13.97
N ASP A 127 14.67 14.49 -14.03
CA ASP A 127 14.70 13.07 -14.44
C ASP A 127 13.34 12.54 -14.93
N GLN A 128 13.16 12.40 -16.26
CA GLN A 128 11.91 11.93 -16.89
C GLN A 128 11.53 10.47 -16.56
N HIS A 129 12.44 9.73 -15.93
CA HIS A 129 12.31 8.29 -15.69
C HIS A 129 12.35 7.91 -14.20
N THR A 130 12.08 8.87 -13.30
CA THR A 130 11.93 8.57 -11.86
C THR A 130 10.60 7.87 -11.59
N VAL A 131 10.60 6.72 -10.92
CA VAL A 131 9.41 5.99 -10.50
C VAL A 131 9.37 5.88 -8.97
N ARG A 132 8.22 6.22 -8.39
CA ARG A 132 7.91 6.10 -6.96
C ARG A 132 7.04 4.86 -6.72
N PHE A 133 7.59 3.89 -6.03
CA PHE A 133 6.85 2.74 -5.53
C PHE A 133 6.32 3.01 -4.12
N SER A 134 5.16 2.45 -3.77
CA SER A 134 4.66 2.39 -2.40
C SER A 134 3.95 1.07 -2.17
N VAL A 135 4.44 0.30 -1.21
CA VAL A 135 3.88 -1.00 -0.82
C VAL A 135 3.36 -0.90 0.60
N PHE A 136 2.18 -1.45 0.84
CA PHE A 136 1.53 -1.51 2.13
C PHE A 136 1.43 -2.97 2.61
N ALA A 137 1.71 -3.23 3.88
CA ALA A 137 1.75 -4.58 4.42
C ALA A 137 1.39 -4.61 5.91
N TYR A 138 0.53 -5.53 6.32
CA TYR A 138 0.41 -5.97 7.71
C TYR A 138 1.50 -7.00 8.04
N ARG A 139 1.47 -7.50 9.27
CA ARG A 139 2.41 -8.54 9.76
C ARG A 139 2.27 -9.86 8.99
N GLU A 140 1.10 -10.10 8.39
CA GLU A 140 0.71 -11.32 7.69
C GLU A 140 0.79 -11.19 6.15
N ASP A 141 1.34 -10.08 5.62
CA ASP A 141 1.62 -9.88 4.19
C ASP A 141 3.15 -9.97 3.93
N ASP A 142 3.57 -10.44 2.75
CA ASP A 142 4.99 -10.71 2.45
C ASP A 142 5.74 -9.46 1.96
N LEU A 143 5.94 -8.51 2.88
CA LEU A 143 6.70 -7.29 2.60
C LEU A 143 8.14 -7.55 2.12
N PRO A 144 8.90 -8.55 2.65
CA PRO A 144 10.21 -8.91 2.10
C PRO A 144 10.15 -9.30 0.62
N LEU A 145 9.23 -10.18 0.20
CA LEU A 145 9.08 -10.56 -1.21
C LEU A 145 8.71 -9.35 -2.08
N ALA A 146 7.81 -8.48 -1.60
CA ALA A 146 7.45 -7.25 -2.32
C ALA A 146 8.67 -6.33 -2.54
N GLU A 147 9.53 -6.21 -1.52
CA GLU A 147 10.76 -5.43 -1.58
C GLU A 147 11.82 -6.04 -2.50
N ASP A 148 12.05 -7.35 -2.41
CA ASP A 148 13.02 -8.06 -3.24
C ASP A 148 12.60 -8.03 -4.72
N MET A 149 11.31 -8.15 -5.02
CA MET A 149 10.78 -7.97 -6.37
C MET A 149 11.08 -6.58 -6.94
N ILE A 150 10.73 -5.51 -6.21
CA ILE A 150 10.93 -4.13 -6.68
C ILE A 150 12.41 -3.81 -6.78
N THR A 151 13.23 -4.15 -5.78
CA THR A 151 14.66 -3.84 -5.80
C THR A 151 15.42 -4.66 -6.86
N THR A 152 15.01 -5.90 -7.14
CA THR A 152 15.60 -6.71 -8.23
C THR A 152 15.20 -6.19 -9.60
N ALA A 153 13.93 -5.80 -9.79
CA ALA A 153 13.49 -5.15 -11.03
C ALA A 153 14.29 -3.86 -11.28
N VAL A 154 14.36 -2.97 -10.29
CA VAL A 154 15.14 -1.71 -10.38
C VAL A 154 16.60 -1.99 -10.70
N LYS A 155 17.29 -2.88 -9.98
CA LYS A 155 18.70 -3.26 -10.26
C LYS A 155 18.95 -3.81 -11.66
N THR A 156 17.91 -4.24 -12.38
CA THR A 156 18.01 -4.79 -13.75
C THR A 156 17.93 -3.69 -14.82
N CYS A 157 17.32 -2.54 -14.51
CA CYS A 157 17.00 -1.49 -15.48
C CYS A 157 17.33 -0.05 -15.02
N GLY A 158 18.02 0.12 -13.90
CA GLY A 158 18.45 1.43 -13.39
C GLY A 158 18.89 1.44 -11.93
N THR A 159 18.71 2.59 -11.28
CA THR A 159 19.32 2.92 -9.98
C THR A 159 18.29 3.21 -8.89
N LEU A 160 18.43 2.58 -7.73
CA LEU A 160 17.63 2.90 -6.53
C LEU A 160 18.16 4.20 -5.90
N LEU A 161 17.31 5.22 -5.84
CA LEU A 161 17.64 6.54 -5.29
C LEU A 161 17.35 6.64 -3.79
N ALA A 162 16.23 6.05 -3.34
CA ALA A 162 15.84 6.08 -1.93
C ALA A 162 15.00 4.86 -1.53
N ARG A 163 15.15 4.42 -0.27
CA ARG A 163 14.32 3.40 0.38
C ARG A 163 13.93 3.89 1.77
N ARG A 164 12.65 3.83 2.11
CA ARG A 164 12.13 4.18 3.44
C ARG A 164 10.97 3.28 3.83
N CYS A 165 11.05 2.64 4.98
CA CYS A 165 9.92 1.97 5.62
C CYS A 165 9.39 2.84 6.77
N THR A 166 8.07 2.95 6.91
CA THR A 166 7.39 3.71 7.96
C THR A 166 6.22 2.91 8.51
N ILE A 167 6.10 2.82 9.83
CA ILE A 167 4.91 2.25 10.47
C ILE A 167 3.78 3.28 10.42
N MET A 168 2.65 2.90 9.83
CA MET A 168 1.40 3.62 9.84
C MET A 168 0.48 2.95 10.88
N ARG A 169 0.27 3.61 12.02
CA ARG A 169 -0.77 3.21 12.95
C ARG A 169 -2.10 3.79 12.45
N PRO A 170 -3.16 2.97 12.26
CA PRO A 170 -4.49 3.52 12.07
C PRO A 170 -4.84 4.47 13.23
N PRO A 171 -5.60 5.55 13.01
CA PRO A 171 -6.20 6.26 14.13
C PRO A 171 -7.01 5.25 14.95
N ALA A 172 -6.86 5.29 16.28
CA ALA A 172 -7.63 4.39 17.14
C ALA A 172 -9.12 4.59 16.85
N ARG A 173 -9.83 3.50 16.49
CA ARG A 173 -11.29 3.54 16.39
C ARG A 173 -11.81 3.94 17.76
N SER A 174 -12.32 5.17 17.88
CA SER A 174 -12.89 5.64 19.13
C SER A 174 -14.12 4.79 19.43
N THR A 175 -14.02 3.93 20.44
CA THR A 175 -15.15 3.20 21.01
C THR A 175 -15.86 4.02 22.07
N ALA A 176 -15.59 5.33 22.16
CA ALA A 176 -16.49 6.24 22.85
C ALA A 176 -17.86 6.13 22.17
N PRO A 177 -18.95 5.84 22.92
CA PRO A 177 -20.28 5.97 22.34
C PRO A 177 -20.45 7.41 21.86
N LEU A 178 -21.18 7.58 20.75
CA LEU A 178 -21.67 8.90 20.38
C LEU A 178 -22.64 9.33 21.49
N VAL A 179 -22.14 10.09 22.47
CA VAL A 179 -22.98 10.67 23.50
C VAL A 179 -23.89 11.66 22.80
N ASP A 180 -25.18 11.37 22.75
CA ASP A 180 -26.18 12.32 22.27
C ASP A 180 -25.97 13.64 23.01
N HIS A 181 -25.57 14.67 22.28
CA HIS A 181 -25.63 16.03 22.80
C HIS A 181 -27.11 16.32 23.04
N PRO A 182 -27.54 16.55 24.31
CA PRO A 182 -28.94 16.83 24.58
C PRO A 182 -29.34 18.06 23.78
N MET A 183 -30.48 17.98 23.09
CA MET A 183 -31.03 19.15 22.40
C MET A 183 -31.20 20.28 23.42
N PRO A 184 -30.77 21.52 23.13
CA PRO A 184 -31.14 22.66 23.96
C PRO A 184 -32.67 22.78 23.94
N ASP A 185 -33.26 22.92 25.12
CA ASP A 185 -34.71 22.85 25.32
C ASP A 185 -35.51 23.90 24.54
N GLN A 186 -36.78 23.57 24.31
CA GLN A 186 -37.72 24.40 23.57
C GLN A 186 -38.04 25.70 24.32
N LEU A 187 -37.72 26.85 23.73
CA LEU A 187 -38.27 28.15 24.14
C LEU A 187 -39.49 28.51 23.29
N VAL A 188 -40.69 28.16 23.78
CA VAL A 188 -41.97 28.51 23.16
C VAL A 188 -42.98 28.96 24.23
N LEU A 189 -43.77 29.99 23.91
CA LEU A 189 -44.75 30.70 24.76
C LEU A 189 -44.14 31.55 25.92
N GLY A 190 -44.63 32.77 26.18
CA GLY A 190 -45.57 33.57 25.39
C GLY A 190 -46.10 34.83 26.11
N ASN A 191 -46.33 35.90 25.34
CA ASN A 191 -47.22 37.08 25.54
C ASN A 191 -47.44 37.69 26.95
N LEU A 192 -47.28 39.02 27.06
CA LEU A 192 -48.39 40.00 27.28
C LEU A 192 -47.90 41.45 27.50
N GLY A 193 -48.69 42.45 27.06
CA GLY A 193 -48.56 43.89 27.38
C GLY A 193 -47.44 44.64 26.63
N SER A 194 -47.66 45.55 25.66
CA SER A 194 -48.56 46.73 25.55
C SER A 194 -48.12 47.96 26.37
N THR A 195 -47.59 49.00 25.70
CA THR A 195 -48.24 50.34 25.64
C THR A 195 -47.52 51.36 24.73
N ALA A 196 -48.34 52.18 24.04
CA ALA A 196 -48.13 53.57 23.60
C ALA A 196 -46.80 54.03 22.93
N ALA A 197 -46.94 54.44 21.67
CA ALA A 197 -46.44 55.73 21.17
C ALA A 197 -47.51 56.37 20.25
N ARG A 198 -47.48 57.70 20.09
CA ARG A 198 -48.28 58.48 19.13
C ARG A 198 -47.35 59.09 18.09
#